data_AF-A0A9W9YGM5-F1
#
_entry.id   AF-A0A9W9YGM5-F1
#
_cell.length_a   1.000
_cell.length_b   1.000
_cell.length_c   1.000
_cell.angle_alpha   90.00
_cell.angle_beta   90.00
_cell.angle_gamma   90.00
#
_symmetry.space_group_name_H-M   'P 1'
#
loop_
_entity.id
_entity.type
_entity.pdbx_description
1 polymer ?
#
loop_
_entity_poly.entity_id
_entity_poly.type
_entity_poly.pdbx_seq_one_letter_code
_entity_poly.pdbx_strand_id
1 'polypeptide(L)'
;MAVDVCSEGTLLLPFLDESGWNQGLRTFIYLIALLWCFMGIAIVADVFMCSIETITSKTKQVKVARQDDRTQVDVVEIRVWNDTVANLTLMALGSSAPEILLAIIEIVLLNKFESGKLGPSTIVGSAAFNLFVITGVCVMSIPTHEQRRIKSIKVFAVTASFSVLAYIWLYIALSVSSPDEIELWEAILTFLLFPILVVIAYIADKEYCCPGKVSPRDAGVLELGMYC
;
A
#
# COMPACT_ATOMS: atom_id res chain seq x y z
N MET A 1 4.63 -17.48 -43.74
CA MET A 1 4.65 -17.34 -42.27
C MET A 1 5.33 -16.03 -41.99
N ALA A 2 4.54 -15.00 -41.70
CA ALA A 2 5.00 -13.62 -41.56
C ALA A 2 5.99 -13.54 -40.39
N VAL A 3 7.21 -13.14 -40.69
CA VAL A 3 8.14 -12.62 -39.70
C VAL A 3 7.63 -11.22 -39.40
N ASP A 4 6.97 -11.05 -38.25
CA ASP A 4 6.68 -9.71 -37.77
C ASP A 4 8.01 -9.00 -37.58
N VAL A 5 8.25 -8.02 -38.44
CA VAL A 5 9.29 -7.01 -38.29
C VAL A 5 9.05 -6.42 -36.91
N CYS A 6 9.99 -6.65 -35.98
CA CYS A 6 9.91 -6.10 -34.64
C CYS A 6 9.70 -4.59 -34.77
N SER A 7 8.48 -4.16 -34.42
CA SER A 7 8.12 -2.76 -34.31
C SER A 7 9.13 -2.05 -33.41
N GLU A 8 9.43 -0.79 -33.71
CA GLU A 8 10.52 0.07 -33.23
C GLU A 8 10.61 0.30 -31.69
N GLY A 9 9.96 -0.53 -30.86
CA GLY A 9 9.78 -0.29 -29.42
C GLY A 9 10.26 -1.39 -28.46
N THR A 10 10.84 -2.51 -28.93
CA THR A 10 11.22 -3.64 -28.03
C THR A 10 12.72 -3.79 -27.83
N LEU A 11 13.50 -2.71 -27.97
CA LEU A 11 14.94 -2.72 -27.70
C LEU A 11 15.19 -2.30 -26.25
N LEU A 12 15.37 -3.27 -25.35
CA LEU A 12 15.67 -3.01 -23.93
C LEU A 12 17.03 -2.31 -23.76
N LEU A 13 17.92 -2.46 -24.74
CA LEU A 13 19.20 -1.75 -24.83
C LEU A 13 19.23 -0.89 -26.10
N PRO A 14 19.02 0.45 -26.02
CA PRO A 14 19.15 1.36 -27.18
C PRO A 14 20.56 1.37 -27.81
N PHE A 15 21.52 0.66 -27.21
CA PHE A 15 22.93 0.66 -27.57
C PHE A 15 23.38 -0.58 -28.35
N LEU A 16 22.59 -1.66 -28.42
CA LEU A 16 22.97 -2.91 -29.10
C LEU A 16 21.87 -3.34 -30.08
N ASP A 17 22.24 -3.58 -31.34
CA ASP A 17 21.34 -4.16 -32.34
C ASP A 17 21.17 -5.67 -32.09
N GLU A 18 20.11 -6.02 -31.35
CA GLU A 18 19.78 -7.39 -30.92
C GLU A 18 18.93 -8.15 -31.96
N SER A 19 18.65 -7.54 -33.11
CA SER A 19 17.80 -8.11 -34.17
C SER A 19 18.37 -9.41 -34.77
N GLY A 20 19.70 -9.56 -34.77
CA GLY A 20 20.40 -10.71 -35.37
C GLY A 20 20.66 -11.91 -34.44
N TRP A 21 20.24 -11.87 -33.17
CA TRP A 21 20.60 -12.90 -32.19
C TRP A 21 19.66 -14.11 -32.21
N ASN A 22 20.17 -15.29 -31.83
CA ASN A 22 19.36 -16.50 -31.69
C ASN A 22 18.27 -16.28 -30.63
N GLN A 23 17.01 -16.56 -30.98
CA GLN A 23 15.83 -16.32 -30.14
C GLN A 23 15.96 -16.93 -28.75
N GLY A 24 16.53 -18.14 -28.63
CA GLY A 24 16.73 -18.81 -27.34
C GLY A 24 17.71 -18.08 -26.42
N LEU A 25 18.80 -17.56 -26.98
CA LEU A 25 19.79 -16.78 -26.24
C LEU A 25 19.20 -15.46 -25.74
N ARG A 26 18.46 -14.77 -26.62
CA ARG A 26 17.81 -13.48 -26.29
C ARG A 26 16.79 -13.63 -25.16
N THR A 27 15.93 -14.65 -25.24
CA THR A 27 14.96 -14.94 -24.17
C THR A 27 15.65 -15.24 -22.84
N PHE A 28 16.75 -16.00 -22.87
CA PHE A 28 17.51 -16.31 -21.65
C PHE A 28 18.13 -15.07 -21.01
N ILE A 29 18.74 -14.19 -21.81
CA ILE A 29 19.34 -12.93 -21.33
C ILE A 29 18.26 -12.01 -20.77
N TYR A 30 17.12 -11.86 -21.45
CA TYR A 30 16.01 -11.06 -20.95
C TYR A 30 15.40 -11.62 -19.66
N LEU A 31 15.33 -12.94 -19.52
CA LEU A 31 14.86 -13.56 -18.29
C LEU A 31 15.79 -13.24 -17.10
N ILE A 32 17.11 -13.36 -17.29
CA ILE A 32 18.09 -13.01 -16.25
C ILE A 32 18.03 -11.52 -15.92
N ALA A 33 17.97 -10.66 -16.94
CA ALA A 33 17.88 -9.21 -16.74
C ALA A 33 16.59 -8.82 -16.00
N LEU A 34 15.46 -9.46 -16.34
CA LEU A 34 14.18 -9.24 -15.67
C LEU A 34 14.26 -9.67 -14.19
N LEU A 35 14.84 -10.83 -13.90
CA LEU A 35 15.03 -11.30 -12.52
C LEU A 35 15.95 -10.37 -11.72
N TRP A 36 17.02 -9.87 -12.35
CA TRP A 36 17.92 -8.89 -11.74
C TRP A 36 17.22 -7.57 -11.40
N CYS A 37 16.47 -7.01 -12.35
CA CYS A 37 15.68 -5.80 -12.13
C CYS A 37 14.58 -6.00 -11.08
N PHE A 38 13.89 -7.15 -11.11
CA PHE A 38 12.86 -7.51 -10.13
C PHE A 38 13.44 -7.57 -8.72
N MET A 39 14.59 -8.22 -8.54
CA MET A 39 15.28 -8.28 -7.24
C MET A 39 15.71 -6.88 -6.77
N GLY A 40 16.21 -6.03 -7.67
CA GLY A 40 16.55 -4.64 -7.36
C GLY A 40 15.35 -3.84 -6.84
N ILE A 41 14.20 -3.91 -7.53
CA ILE A 41 12.96 -3.23 -7.13
C ILE A 41 12.47 -3.77 -5.78
N ALA A 42 12.52 -5.09 -5.56
CA ALA A 42 12.11 -5.72 -4.31
C ALA A 42 12.93 -5.23 -3.11
N ILE A 43 14.26 -5.13 -3.23
CA ILE A 43 15.14 -4.61 -2.17
C ILE A 43 14.83 -3.15 -1.86
N VAL A 44 14.61 -2.32 -2.89
CA VAL A 44 14.28 -0.91 -2.69
C VAL A 44 12.91 -0.75 -2.00
N ALA A 45 11.92 -1.55 -2.39
CA ALA A 45 10.60 -1.57 -1.76
C ALA A 45 10.68 -1.94 -0.27
N ASP A 46 11.49 -2.94 0.08
CA ASP A 46 11.70 -3.38 1.47
C ASP A 46 12.34 -2.28 2.32
N VAL A 47 13.45 -1.69 1.85
CA VAL A 47 14.12 -0.58 2.55
C VAL A 47 13.20 0.63 2.72
N PHE A 48 12.37 0.93 1.71
CA PHE A 48 11.40 2.00 1.80
C PHE A 48 10.33 1.71 2.86
N MET A 49 9.82 0.49 2.92
CA MET A 49 8.82 0.08 3.93
C MET A 49 9.41 0.12 5.35
N CYS A 50 10.62 -0.40 5.58
CA CYS A 50 11.30 -0.31 6.87
C CYS A 50 11.49 1.14 7.34
N SER A 51 11.76 2.04 6.39
CA SER A 51 11.90 3.48 6.68
C SER A 51 10.59 4.09 7.15
N ILE A 52 9.47 3.74 6.52
CA ILE A 52 8.12 4.18 6.93
C ILE A 52 7.74 3.63 8.31
N GLU A 53 8.03 2.36 8.58
CA GLU A 53 7.79 1.74 9.89
C GLU A 53 8.57 2.47 11.00
N THR A 54 9.82 2.85 10.72
CA THR A 54 10.64 3.63 11.66
C THR A 54 10.08 5.03 11.91
N ILE A 55 9.48 5.67 10.90
CA ILE A 55 8.89 7.02 11.04
C ILE A 55 7.58 6.97 11.84
N THR A 56 6.74 5.97 11.57
CA THR A 56 5.43 5.82 12.21
C THR A 56 5.53 5.36 13.66
N SER A 57 6.58 4.61 14.03
CA SER A 57 6.83 4.15 15.41
C SER A 57 7.41 5.21 16.36
N LYS A 58 7.69 6.44 15.90
CA LYS A 58 8.21 7.50 16.76
C LYS A 58 7.23 7.87 17.88
N THR A 59 7.66 7.68 19.13
CA THR A 59 6.96 8.08 20.35
C THR A 59 7.47 9.43 20.87
N LYS A 60 6.57 10.20 21.47
CA LYS A 60 6.86 11.43 22.19
C LYS A 60 6.54 11.22 23.66
N GLN A 61 7.54 11.44 24.52
CA GLN A 61 7.35 11.40 25.97
C GLN A 61 6.66 12.68 26.43
N VAL A 62 5.50 12.55 27.08
CA VAL A 62 4.78 13.67 27.69
C VAL A 62 4.70 13.42 29.20
N LYS A 63 5.22 14.39 29.95
CA LYS A 63 5.15 14.39 31.42
C LYS A 63 3.74 14.80 31.83
N VAL A 64 2.95 13.86 32.33
CA VAL A 64 1.61 14.15 32.85
C VAL A 64 1.71 14.20 34.38
N ALA A 65 1.31 15.33 34.97
CA ALA A 65 1.25 15.46 36.42
C ALA A 65 0.06 14.63 36.94
N ARG A 66 0.33 13.71 37.87
CA ARG A 66 -0.70 12.88 38.50
C ARG A 66 -1.61 13.75 39.37
N GLN A 67 -2.93 13.54 39.24
CA GLN A 67 -3.95 14.41 39.85
C GLN A 67 -4.03 14.32 41.38
N ASP A 68 -3.40 13.31 41.99
CA ASP A 68 -3.54 12.98 43.42
C ASP A 68 -2.27 13.26 44.26
N ASP A 69 -1.09 13.44 43.65
CA ASP A 69 0.13 13.85 44.36
C ASP A 69 1.08 14.59 43.40
N ARG A 70 1.40 15.87 43.69
CA ARG A 70 2.15 16.77 42.79
C ARG A 70 3.65 16.43 42.68
N THR A 71 4.11 15.38 43.34
CA THR A 71 5.52 14.99 43.43
C THR A 71 5.92 13.82 42.54
N GLN A 72 4.95 13.05 41.98
CA GLN A 72 5.24 11.98 41.00
C GLN A 72 4.82 12.39 39.60
N VAL A 73 5.82 12.48 38.71
CA VAL A 73 5.64 12.78 37.29
C VAL A 73 5.69 11.46 36.53
N ASP A 74 4.54 10.96 36.10
CA ASP A 74 4.49 9.78 35.23
C ASP A 74 4.79 10.23 33.79
N VAL A 75 5.85 9.65 33.21
CA VAL A 75 6.22 9.88 31.81
C VAL A 75 5.37 8.94 30.97
N VAL A 76 4.36 9.47 30.30
CA VAL A 76 3.55 8.69 29.36
C VAL A 76 4.12 8.88 27.97
N GLU A 77 4.55 7.78 27.34
CA GLU A 77 4.95 7.78 25.94
C GLU A 77 3.70 7.73 25.07
N ILE A 78 3.43 8.79 24.31
CA ILE A 78 2.36 8.80 23.30
C ILE A 78 2.97 8.66 21.91
N ARG A 79 2.39 7.83 21.05
CA ARG A 79 2.78 7.80 19.63
C ARG A 79 2.45 9.15 18.99
N VAL A 80 3.35 9.67 18.17
CA VAL A 80 3.15 10.96 17.49
C VAL A 80 2.05 10.86 16.44
N TRP A 81 1.96 9.70 15.78
CA TRP A 81 0.98 9.41 14.75
C TRP A 81 -0.23 8.67 15.35
N ASN A 82 -1.43 8.98 14.85
CA ASN A 82 -2.60 8.14 15.11
C ASN A 82 -2.43 6.81 14.35
N ASP A 83 -2.54 5.68 15.04
CA ASP A 83 -2.29 4.35 14.46
C ASP A 83 -3.15 4.07 13.23
N THR A 84 -4.44 4.47 13.25
CA THR A 84 -5.37 4.30 12.13
C THR A 84 -4.92 5.13 10.91
N VAL A 85 -4.55 6.40 11.12
CA VAL A 85 -4.07 7.27 10.04
C VAL A 85 -2.73 6.79 9.51
N ALA A 86 -1.78 6.43 10.37
CA ALA A 86 -0.45 5.94 9.97
C ALA A 86 -0.55 4.67 9.12
N ASN A 87 -1.40 3.73 9.51
CA ASN A 87 -1.59 2.46 8.80
C ASN A 87 -2.28 2.67 7.44
N LEU A 88 -3.34 3.48 7.39
CA LEU A 88 -4.10 3.71 6.16
C LEU A 88 -3.37 4.61 5.15
N THR A 89 -2.44 5.44 5.60
CA THR A 89 -1.73 6.39 4.73
C THR A 89 -0.29 5.96 4.51
N LEU A 90 0.58 6.15 5.50
CA LEU A 90 2.02 5.99 5.35
C LEU A 90 2.41 4.54 5.09
N MET A 91 1.92 3.59 5.89
CA MET A 91 2.24 2.17 5.69
C MET A 91 1.68 1.62 4.38
N ALA A 92 0.43 1.94 4.06
CA ALA A 92 -0.19 1.51 2.80
C ALA A 92 0.54 2.10 1.58
N LEU A 93 0.87 3.40 1.61
CA LEU A 93 1.66 4.05 0.56
C LEU A 93 3.07 3.45 0.47
N GLY A 94 3.68 3.11 1.60
CA GLY A 94 4.95 2.37 1.69
C GLY A 94 4.96 1.13 0.82
N SER A 95 3.94 0.28 0.99
CA SER A 95 3.83 -0.97 0.23
C SER A 95 3.53 -0.80 -1.26
N SER A 96 2.90 0.31 -1.68
CA SER A 96 2.47 0.53 -3.07
C SER A 96 3.32 1.57 -3.83
N ALA A 97 4.36 2.11 -3.20
CA ALA A 97 5.20 3.14 -3.80
C ALA A 97 5.92 2.70 -5.08
N PRO A 98 6.47 1.48 -5.20
CA PRO A 98 7.05 1.00 -6.45
C PRO A 98 6.04 0.99 -7.60
N GLU A 99 4.81 0.52 -7.36
CA GLU A 99 3.76 0.45 -8.36
C GLU A 99 3.28 1.84 -8.80
N ILE A 100 3.13 2.76 -7.85
CA ILE A 100 2.78 4.16 -8.15
C ILE A 100 3.88 4.81 -9.01
N LEU A 101 5.15 4.59 -8.66
CA LEU A 101 6.28 5.13 -9.42
C LEU A 101 6.31 4.58 -10.85
N LEU A 102 6.10 3.27 -11.01
CA LEU A 102 6.02 2.63 -12.33
C LEU A 102 4.86 3.20 -13.16
N ALA A 103 3.69 3.39 -12.57
CA ALA A 103 2.54 3.99 -13.26
C ALA A 103 2.83 5.44 -13.72
N ILE A 104 3.49 6.25 -12.88
CA ILE A 104 3.89 7.62 -13.25
C ILE A 104 4.92 7.60 -14.37
N ILE A 105 5.94 6.73 -14.30
CA ILE A 105 6.97 6.61 -15.34
C ILE A 105 6.34 6.20 -16.67
N GLU A 106 5.43 5.22 -16.66
CA GLU A 106 4.75 4.77 -17.87
C GLU A 106 3.98 5.91 -18.55
N ILE A 107 3.17 6.65 -17.78
CA ILE A 107 2.33 7.73 -18.32
C ILE A 107 3.19 8.91 -18.81
N VAL A 108 4.19 9.33 -18.02
CA VAL A 108 4.94 10.57 -18.28
C VAL A 108 6.08 10.35 -19.27
N LEU A 109 6.85 9.26 -19.14
CA LEU A 109 8.08 9.04 -19.90
C LEU A 109 7.87 8.19 -21.15
N LEU A 110 6.97 7.19 -21.11
CA LEU A 110 6.83 6.21 -22.18
C LEU A 110 5.68 6.52 -23.14
N ASN A 111 4.54 6.98 -22.62
CA ASN A 111 3.29 7.05 -23.41
C ASN A 111 2.76 8.47 -23.64
N LYS A 112 3.57 9.53 -23.47
CA LYS A 112 3.18 10.94 -23.74
C LYS A 112 1.81 11.34 -23.15
N PHE A 113 1.54 10.96 -21.90
CA PHE A 113 0.28 11.17 -21.18
C PHE A 113 -0.91 10.29 -21.61
N GLU A 114 -0.72 9.28 -22.46
CA GLU A 114 -1.71 8.22 -22.65
C GLU A 114 -1.48 7.09 -21.62
N SER A 115 -2.54 6.60 -20.99
CA SER A 115 -2.39 5.46 -20.07
C SER A 115 -2.21 4.18 -20.89
N GLY A 116 -1.05 3.53 -20.73
CA GLY A 116 -0.87 2.19 -21.25
C GLY A 116 -1.76 1.18 -20.50
N LYS A 117 -1.97 0.01 -21.12
CA LYS A 117 -2.81 -1.06 -20.54
C LYS A 117 -2.25 -1.62 -19.22
N LEU A 118 -0.99 -1.35 -18.90
CA LEU A 118 -0.32 -1.87 -17.70
C LEU A 118 -0.77 -1.12 -16.43
N GLY A 119 -1.05 0.18 -16.49
CA GLY A 119 -1.45 0.98 -15.33
C GLY A 119 -2.69 0.43 -14.61
N PRO A 120 -3.90 0.45 -15.23
CA PRO A 120 -5.12 -0.05 -14.58
C PRO A 120 -5.05 -1.53 -14.18
N SER A 121 -4.44 -2.36 -15.04
CA SER A 121 -4.28 -3.80 -14.79
C SER A 121 -3.42 -4.10 -13.57
N THR A 122 -2.33 -3.34 -13.38
CA THR A 122 -1.44 -3.48 -12.21
C THR A 122 -2.12 -3.05 -10.92
N ILE A 123 -2.92 -1.98 -10.94
CA ILE A 123 -3.66 -1.50 -9.76
C ILE A 123 -4.67 -2.54 -9.29
N VAL A 124 -5.52 -3.03 -10.21
CA VAL A 124 -6.54 -4.04 -9.89
C VAL A 124 -5.90 -5.37 -9.48
N GLY A 125 -4.84 -5.77 -10.18
CA GLY A 125 -4.10 -6.99 -9.88
C GLY A 125 -3.47 -6.99 -8.49
N SER A 126 -2.76 -5.91 -8.12
CA SER A 126 -2.12 -5.76 -6.80
C SER A 126 -3.16 -5.75 -5.67
N ALA A 127 -4.26 -5.02 -5.86
CA ALA A 127 -5.31 -4.95 -4.85
C ALA A 127 -6.04 -6.30 -4.65
N ALA A 128 -6.25 -7.08 -5.72
CA ALA A 128 -6.77 -8.45 -5.63
C ALA A 128 -5.77 -9.41 -4.96
N PHE A 129 -4.47 -9.30 -5.28
CA PHE A 129 -3.42 -10.10 -4.67
C PHE A 129 -3.30 -9.85 -3.17
N ASN A 130 -3.35 -8.59 -2.74
CA ASN A 130 -3.36 -8.22 -1.33
C ASN A 130 -4.59 -8.78 -0.60
N LEU A 131 -5.78 -8.70 -1.21
CA LEU A 131 -7.02 -9.13 -0.59
C LEU A 131 -7.16 -10.66 -0.48
N PHE A 132 -6.67 -11.43 -1.45
CA PHE A 132 -6.86 -12.89 -1.47
C PHE A 132 -5.62 -13.68 -1.04
N VAL A 133 -4.45 -13.31 -1.55
CA VAL A 133 -3.21 -14.08 -1.34
C VAL A 133 -2.54 -13.66 -0.04
N ILE A 134 -2.26 -12.36 0.13
CA ILE A 134 -1.54 -11.89 1.33
C ILE A 134 -2.36 -12.15 2.58
N THR A 135 -3.64 -11.77 2.60
CA THR A 135 -4.52 -12.06 3.76
C THR A 135 -4.61 -13.56 4.06
N GLY A 136 -4.70 -14.41 3.04
CA GLY A 136 -4.74 -15.85 3.18
C GLY A 136 -3.47 -16.39 3.85
N VAL A 137 -2.31 -15.94 3.39
CA VAL A 137 -1.02 -16.26 4.01
C VAL A 137 -0.97 -15.74 5.44
N CYS A 138 -1.38 -14.50 5.70
CA CYS A 138 -1.41 -13.92 7.05
C CYS A 138 -2.26 -14.74 8.02
N VAL A 139 -3.42 -15.25 7.59
CA VAL A 139 -4.29 -16.10 8.42
C VAL A 139 -3.65 -17.47 8.67
N MET A 140 -3.00 -18.06 7.66
CA MET A 140 -2.28 -19.33 7.79
C MET A 140 -1.04 -19.24 8.68
N SER A 141 -0.39 -18.07 8.75
CA SER A 141 0.80 -17.83 9.58
C SER A 141 0.49 -17.68 11.07
N ILE A 142 -0.78 -17.67 11.49
CA ILE A 142 -1.14 -17.56 12.91
C ILE A 142 -0.89 -18.93 13.60
N PRO A 143 -0.06 -18.98 14.66
CA PRO A 143 0.16 -20.21 15.42
C PRO A 143 -1.15 -20.76 16.01
N THR A 144 -1.31 -22.08 16.07
CA THR A 144 -2.57 -22.75 16.49
C THR A 144 -3.05 -22.37 17.90
N HIS A 145 -2.16 -21.87 18.75
CA HIS A 145 -2.43 -21.47 20.13
C HIS A 145 -2.64 -19.96 20.32
N GLU A 146 -2.57 -19.17 19.25
CA GLU A 146 -2.80 -17.72 19.29
C GLU A 146 -4.08 -17.33 18.54
N GLN A 147 -4.83 -16.37 19.10
CA GLN A 147 -5.97 -15.74 18.42
C GLN A 147 -5.69 -14.25 18.23
N ARG A 148 -5.74 -13.79 16.98
CA ARG A 148 -5.65 -12.36 16.64
C ARG A 148 -7.06 -11.81 16.44
N ARG A 149 -7.39 -10.73 17.15
CA ARG A 149 -8.68 -10.02 17.03
C ARG A 149 -8.48 -8.62 16.49
N ILE A 150 -9.44 -8.17 15.70
CA ILE A 150 -9.47 -6.80 15.16
C ILE A 150 -9.78 -5.84 16.30
N LYS A 151 -8.86 -4.92 16.61
CA LYS A 151 -9.02 -3.93 17.70
C LYS A 151 -10.20 -2.97 17.45
N SER A 152 -10.37 -2.52 16.20
CA SER A 152 -11.36 -1.48 15.85
C SER A 152 -12.30 -1.94 14.74
N ILE A 153 -13.39 -2.62 15.11
CA ILE A 153 -14.37 -3.14 14.13
C ILE A 153 -15.06 -2.03 13.33
N LYS A 154 -15.27 -0.85 13.91
CA LYS A 154 -15.86 0.31 13.22
C LYS A 154 -14.96 0.82 12.10
N VAL A 155 -13.67 1.02 12.39
CA VAL A 155 -12.67 1.43 11.40
C VAL A 155 -12.58 0.40 10.30
N PHE A 156 -12.56 -0.90 10.65
CA PHE A 156 -12.58 -1.99 9.68
C PHE A 156 -13.82 -1.98 8.78
N ALA A 157 -15.01 -1.73 9.33
CA ALA A 157 -16.24 -1.63 8.55
C ALA A 157 -16.22 -0.44 7.58
N VAL A 158 -15.70 0.71 8.02
CA VAL A 158 -15.51 1.90 7.16
C VAL A 158 -14.54 1.59 6.04
N THR A 159 -13.37 1.01 6.33
CA THR A 159 -12.35 0.74 5.31
C THR A 159 -12.80 -0.35 4.33
N ALA A 160 -13.48 -1.39 4.81
CA ALA A 160 -14.04 -2.44 3.96
C ALA A 160 -15.14 -1.91 3.03
N SER A 161 -16.06 -1.08 3.54
CA SER A 161 -17.12 -0.47 2.71
C SER A 161 -16.55 0.47 1.65
N PHE A 162 -15.57 1.31 2.01
CA PHE A 162 -14.89 2.17 1.04
C PHE A 162 -14.05 1.39 0.03
N SER A 163 -13.46 0.25 0.42
CA SER A 163 -12.73 -0.62 -0.51
C SER A 163 -13.65 -1.17 -1.60
N VAL A 164 -14.83 -1.68 -1.22
CA VAL A 164 -15.86 -2.13 -2.19
C VAL A 164 -16.34 -0.96 -3.05
N LEU A 165 -16.60 0.21 -2.45
CA LEU A 165 -17.01 1.40 -3.17
C LEU A 165 -15.95 1.85 -4.19
N ALA A 166 -14.66 1.77 -3.84
CA ALA A 166 -13.56 2.14 -4.74
C ALA A 166 -13.50 1.25 -5.98
N TYR A 167 -13.73 -0.06 -5.85
CA TYR A 167 -13.81 -0.96 -7.00
C TYR A 167 -15.02 -0.68 -7.89
N ILE A 168 -16.18 -0.42 -7.28
CA ILE A 168 -17.39 -0.04 -8.01
C ILE A 168 -17.16 1.29 -8.74
N TRP A 169 -16.55 2.27 -8.06
CA TRP A 169 -16.20 3.56 -8.65
C TRP A 169 -15.22 3.41 -9.81
N LEU A 170 -14.17 2.59 -9.66
CA LEU A 170 -13.21 2.31 -10.74
C LEU A 170 -13.91 1.71 -11.97
N TYR A 171 -14.86 0.79 -11.78
CA TYR A 171 -15.66 0.24 -12.88
C TYR A 171 -16.54 1.32 -13.53
N ILE A 172 -17.19 2.17 -12.74
CA ILE A 172 -18.03 3.26 -13.26
C ILE A 172 -17.19 4.24 -14.08
N ALA A 173 -16.03 4.65 -13.57
CA ALA A 173 -15.14 5.58 -14.25
C ALA A 173 -14.69 5.02 -15.61
N LEU A 174 -14.20 3.77 -15.66
CA LEU A 174 -13.62 3.19 -16.87
C LEU A 174 -14.64 2.63 -17.88
N SER A 175 -15.82 2.20 -17.45
CA SER A 175 -16.78 1.48 -18.31
C SER A 175 -18.10 2.21 -18.56
N VAL A 176 -18.51 3.13 -17.69
CA VAL A 176 -19.85 3.74 -17.75
C VAL A 176 -19.76 5.24 -18.08
N SER A 177 -18.89 5.96 -17.39
CA SER A 177 -18.78 7.40 -17.49
C SER A 177 -18.02 7.81 -18.76
N SER A 178 -16.77 7.35 -18.89
CA SER A 178 -15.87 7.69 -19.98
C SER A 178 -15.17 6.41 -20.47
N PRO A 179 -15.65 5.76 -21.55
CA PRO A 179 -15.09 4.49 -22.00
C PRO A 179 -13.60 4.60 -22.34
N ASP A 180 -12.76 3.85 -21.62
CA ASP A 180 -11.30 3.76 -21.82
C ASP A 180 -10.50 5.08 -21.63
N GLU A 181 -11.13 6.15 -21.15
CA GLU A 181 -10.48 7.44 -20.86
C GLU A 181 -10.86 7.94 -19.46
N ILE A 182 -9.92 8.60 -18.76
CA ILE A 182 -10.20 9.20 -17.45
C ILE A 182 -10.28 10.71 -17.62
N GLU A 183 -11.45 11.28 -17.38
CA GLU A 183 -11.64 12.73 -17.39
C GLU A 183 -11.03 13.38 -16.14
N LEU A 184 -10.65 14.66 -16.26
CA LEU A 184 -10.01 15.39 -15.17
C LEU A 184 -10.87 15.41 -13.89
N TRP A 185 -12.19 15.49 -14.00
CA TRP A 185 -13.07 15.51 -12.84
C TRP A 185 -13.14 14.13 -12.15
N GLU A 186 -13.07 13.03 -12.90
CA GLU A 186 -13.03 11.66 -12.37
C GLU A 186 -11.72 11.43 -11.62
N ALA A 187 -10.60 11.92 -12.17
CA ALA A 187 -9.30 11.88 -11.54
C ALA A 187 -9.28 12.70 -10.24
N ILE A 188 -9.83 13.92 -10.24
CA ILE A 188 -9.94 14.76 -9.05
C ILE A 188 -10.82 14.10 -7.99
N LEU A 189 -11.98 13.55 -8.38
CA LEU A 189 -12.87 12.87 -7.44
C LEU A 189 -12.18 11.65 -6.81
N THR A 190 -11.51 10.83 -7.62
CA THR A 190 -10.77 9.66 -7.16
C THR A 190 -9.64 10.06 -6.20
N PHE A 191 -8.90 11.12 -6.54
CA PHE A 191 -7.85 11.65 -5.69
C PHE A 191 -8.39 12.18 -4.35
N LEU A 192 -9.56 12.83 -4.34
CA LEU A 192 -10.21 13.35 -3.13
C LEU A 192 -10.88 12.26 -2.28
N LEU A 193 -11.27 11.13 -2.88
CA LEU A 193 -11.86 10.01 -2.15
C LEU A 193 -10.92 9.45 -1.07
N PHE A 194 -9.61 9.47 -1.33
CA PHE A 194 -8.58 9.02 -0.39
C PHE A 194 -8.50 9.86 0.91
N PRO A 195 -8.29 11.19 0.88
CA PRO A 195 -8.30 12.00 2.09
C PRO A 195 -9.67 11.99 2.79
N ILE A 196 -10.77 11.88 2.04
CA ILE A 196 -12.11 11.71 2.64
C ILE A 196 -12.18 10.41 3.46
N LEU A 197 -11.73 9.28 2.90
CA LEU A 197 -11.63 8.01 3.62
C LEU A 197 -10.80 8.15 4.91
N VAL A 198 -9.63 8.80 4.82
CA VAL A 198 -8.73 8.98 5.98
C VAL A 198 -9.40 9.80 7.08
N VAL A 199 -10.12 10.88 6.72
CA VAL A 199 -10.84 11.72 7.69
C VAL A 199 -11.98 10.93 8.34
N ILE A 200 -12.77 10.19 7.57
CA ILE A 200 -13.87 9.38 8.12
C ILE A 200 -13.32 8.28 9.03
N ALA A 201 -12.24 7.61 8.63
CA ALA A 201 -11.58 6.60 9.45
C ALA A 201 -11.01 7.19 10.75
N TYR A 202 -10.43 8.39 10.69
CA TYR A 202 -9.93 9.11 11.87
C TYR A 202 -11.06 9.47 12.84
N ILE A 203 -12.22 9.92 12.34
CA ILE A 203 -13.39 10.22 13.18
C ILE A 203 -13.91 8.93 13.83
N ALA A 204 -14.03 7.85 13.06
CA ALA A 204 -14.48 6.54 13.55
C ALA A 204 -13.55 5.95 14.62
N ASP A 205 -12.25 6.22 14.52
CA ASP A 205 -11.24 5.85 15.52
C ASP A 205 -11.38 6.70 16.79
N LYS A 206 -11.58 8.02 16.64
CA LYS A 206 -11.68 8.96 17.77
C LYS A 206 -12.95 8.79 18.60
N GLU A 207 -14.05 8.35 17.99
CA GLU A 207 -15.28 7.99 18.72
C GLU A 207 -15.11 6.79 19.66
N TYR A 208 -14.00 6.07 19.59
CA TYR A 208 -13.64 5.02 20.56
C TYR A 208 -12.95 5.58 21.82
N CYS A 209 -12.42 6.82 21.77
CA CYS A 209 -11.62 7.42 22.84
C CYS A 209 -12.41 8.48 23.65
N CYS A 210 -13.38 8.05 24.46
CA CYS A 210 -13.79 8.63 25.76
C CYS A 210 -14.99 7.87 26.39
N PRO A 211 -15.06 7.62 27.73
CA PRO A 211 -14.12 7.01 28.65
C PRO A 211 -14.68 5.66 29.15
N GLY A 212 -14.41 4.56 28.45
CA GLY A 212 -14.53 3.22 29.04
C GLY A 212 -13.28 2.96 29.87
N LYS A 213 -13.45 2.67 31.17
CA LYS A 213 -12.37 2.36 32.12
C LYS A 213 -11.24 1.56 31.45
N VAL A 214 -10.00 2.03 31.58
CA VAL A 214 -8.82 1.21 31.31
C VAL A 214 -8.90 0.01 32.26
N SER A 215 -9.38 -1.12 31.75
CA SER A 215 -9.37 -2.39 32.47
C SER A 215 -7.95 -2.96 32.37
N PRO A 216 -7.29 -3.24 33.49
CA PRO A 216 -5.96 -3.83 33.47
C PRO A 216 -6.05 -5.30 33.03
N ARG A 217 -5.17 -5.68 32.11
CA ARG A 217 -4.71 -7.05 31.79
C ARG A 217 -5.71 -7.98 31.10
N ASP A 218 -5.59 -8.05 29.77
CA ASP A 218 -5.67 -9.34 29.07
C ASP A 218 -4.24 -9.77 28.72
N ALA A 219 -3.69 -10.68 29.53
CA ALA A 219 -2.45 -11.38 29.23
C ALA A 219 -2.70 -12.29 28.01
N GLY A 220 -2.32 -11.84 26.83
CA GLY A 220 -2.51 -12.61 25.59
C GLY A 220 -2.43 -11.79 24.30
N VAL A 221 -2.52 -10.46 24.37
CA VAL A 221 -2.26 -9.61 23.20
C VAL A 221 -0.77 -9.31 23.15
N LEU A 222 0.00 -10.16 22.46
CA LEU A 222 1.35 -9.85 22.03
C LEU A 222 1.29 -8.58 21.16
N GLU A 223 1.72 -7.46 21.74
CA GLU A 223 2.19 -6.27 21.03
C GLU A 223 3.23 -6.75 20.01
N LEU A 224 2.84 -6.86 18.74
CA LEU A 224 3.78 -7.06 17.65
C LEU A 224 4.57 -5.75 17.50
N GLY A 225 5.72 -5.71 18.16
CA GLY A 225 6.60 -4.55 18.20
C GLY A 225 7.76 -4.74 19.16
N MET A 226 8.39 -5.91 19.16
CA MET A 226 9.74 -6.10 19.70
C MET A 226 10.20 -7.54 19.44
N TYR A 227 10.86 -7.77 18.31
CA TYR A 227 11.96 -8.72 18.24
C TYR A 227 12.99 -8.15 17.26
N CYS A 228 14.26 -8.18 17.68
CA CYS A 228 15.45 -7.72 16.96
C CYS A 228 15.57 -8.26 15.54
#